data_AF-A0A6B3FKN7-F1
#
_entry.id   AF-A0A6B3FKN7-F1
#
_cell.length_a   1.000
_cell.length_b   1.000
_cell.length_c   1.000
_cell.angle_alpha   90.00
_cell.angle_beta   90.00
_cell.angle_gamma   90.00
#
_symmetry.space_group_name_H-M   'P 1'
#
loop_
_entity.id
_entity.type
_entity.pdbx_description
1 polymer ?
#
loop_
_entity_poly.entity_id
_entity_poly.type
_entity_poly.pdbx_seq_one_letter_code
_entity_poly.pdbx_strand_id
1 'polypeptide(L)'
;PGGVNEWDPLGPRKPLLTHEGVRRVAAAGMEVGSHGLYHRDLTGLSDEELRRETRDSRELIGDLTGSLPEGFCYPYGILDRRVTQA
;
A
#
# COMPACT_ATOMS: atom_id res chain seq x y z
N PRO A 1 12.06 2.14 -10.82
CA PRO A 1 12.17 0.68 -10.57
C PRO A 1 11.13 0.28 -9.51
N GLY A 2 10.68 -0.98 -9.46
CA GLY A 2 9.66 -1.45 -8.51
C GLY A 2 10.21 -1.82 -7.13
N GLY A 3 11.50 -2.19 -7.06
CA GLY A 3 12.09 -2.68 -5.82
C GLY A 3 11.76 -4.15 -5.55
N VAL A 4 11.89 -4.57 -4.29
CA VAL A 4 11.63 -5.92 -3.81
C VAL A 4 10.87 -5.88 -2.47
N ASN A 5 10.35 -7.02 -2.02
CA ASN A 5 9.66 -7.19 -0.73
C ASN A 5 10.59 -7.03 0.49
N GLU A 6 11.18 -5.86 0.70
CA GLU A 6 12.15 -5.58 1.78
C GLU A 6 11.61 -5.82 3.18
N TRP A 7 10.29 -5.68 3.37
CA TRP A 7 9.60 -5.92 4.65
C TRP A 7 9.65 -7.38 5.14
N ASP A 8 9.97 -8.34 4.27
CA ASP A 8 10.00 -9.77 4.60
C ASP A 8 11.43 -10.32 4.53
N PRO A 9 12.36 -9.95 5.41
CA PRO A 9 13.78 -10.29 5.25
C PRO A 9 14.09 -11.80 5.30
N LEU A 10 13.20 -12.61 5.85
CA LEU A 10 13.37 -14.06 5.97
C LEU A 10 12.85 -14.81 4.73
N GLY A 11 11.92 -14.23 3.98
CA GLY A 11 11.36 -14.82 2.77
C GLY A 11 12.20 -14.58 1.50
N PRO A 12 11.89 -15.30 0.40
CA PRO A 12 12.56 -15.10 -0.88
C PRO A 12 12.36 -13.66 -1.40
N ARG A 13 13.37 -13.11 -2.07
CA ARG A 13 13.25 -11.80 -2.75
C ARG A 13 12.30 -11.93 -3.93
N LYS A 14 11.20 -11.19 -3.91
CA LYS A 14 10.21 -11.06 -4.97
C LYS A 14 10.26 -9.66 -5.55
N PRO A 15 10.43 -9.49 -6.88
CA PRO A 15 10.37 -8.18 -7.50
C PRO A 15 8.95 -7.62 -7.40
N LEU A 16 8.85 -6.32 -7.14
CA LEU A 16 7.58 -5.61 -7.13
C LEU A 16 7.29 -5.00 -8.51
N LEU A 17 6.02 -4.68 -8.75
CA LEU A 17 5.63 -3.93 -9.93
C LEU A 17 6.31 -2.56 -9.94
N THR A 18 6.75 -2.14 -11.10
CA THR A 18 7.13 -0.73 -11.33
C THR A 18 5.86 0.12 -11.38
N HIS A 19 6.01 1.44 -11.27
CA HIS A 19 4.94 2.39 -11.56
C HIS A 19 4.27 2.15 -12.93
N GLU A 20 5.05 1.82 -13.97
CA GLU A 20 4.50 1.44 -15.27
C GLU A 20 3.68 0.13 -15.18
N GLY A 21 4.18 -0.87 -14.44
CA GLY A 21 3.44 -2.09 -14.16
C GLY A 21 2.09 -1.83 -13.50
N VAL A 22 2.05 -0.94 -12.50
CA VAL A 22 0.81 -0.50 -11.83
C VAL A 22 -0.15 0.15 -12.82
N ARG A 23 0.34 1.06 -13.67
CA ARG A 23 -0.49 1.67 -14.73
C ARG A 23 -1.06 0.63 -15.70
N ARG A 24 -0.27 -0.36 -16.09
CA ARG A 24 -0.71 -1.41 -17.03
C ARG A 24 -1.80 -2.30 -16.43
N VAL A 25 -1.69 -2.71 -15.17
CA VAL A 25 -2.74 -3.54 -14.53
C VAL A 25 -4.03 -2.74 -14.33
N ALA A 26 -3.94 -1.47 -13.96
CA ALA A 26 -5.10 -0.59 -13.86
C ALA A 26 -5.78 -0.39 -15.23
N ALA A 27 -5.00 -0.12 -16.29
CA ALA A 27 -5.51 0.00 -17.66
C ALA A 27 -6.14 -1.30 -18.19
N ALA A 28 -5.74 -2.45 -17.66
CA ALA A 28 -6.35 -3.75 -17.96
C ALA A 28 -7.66 -4.01 -17.17
N GLY A 29 -8.14 -3.05 -16.38
CA GLY A 29 -9.37 -3.15 -15.61
C GLY A 29 -9.23 -3.86 -14.25
N MET A 30 -8.00 -4.11 -13.79
CA MET A 30 -7.76 -4.67 -12.47
C MET A 30 -7.84 -3.57 -11.40
N GLU A 31 -8.49 -3.87 -10.27
CA GLU A 31 -8.42 -2.99 -9.11
C GLU A 31 -7.00 -2.94 -8.55
N VAL A 32 -6.55 -1.74 -8.19
CA VAL A 32 -5.32 -1.51 -7.41
C VAL A 32 -5.74 -0.91 -6.07
N GLY A 33 -5.84 -1.76 -5.03
CA GLY A 33 -6.14 -1.34 -3.66
C GLY A 33 -4.89 -0.83 -2.91
N SER A 34 -5.11 -0.15 -1.78
CA SER A 34 -4.03 0.28 -0.90
C SER A 34 -3.63 -0.81 0.10
N HIS A 35 -2.35 -0.83 0.46
CA HIS A 35 -1.79 -1.73 1.48
C HIS A 35 -0.83 -0.98 2.42
N GLY A 36 -1.11 0.30 2.69
CA GLY A 36 -0.15 1.22 3.27
C GLY A 36 0.94 1.65 2.28
N LEU A 37 1.87 2.47 2.74
CA LEU A 37 2.97 3.04 1.96
C LEU A 37 4.25 2.19 2.10
N TYR A 38 4.57 1.72 3.31
CA TYR A 38 5.82 1.00 3.59
C TYR A 38 5.62 -0.39 4.22
N HIS A 39 4.40 -0.93 4.21
CA HIS A 39 4.07 -2.25 4.78
C HIS A 39 4.52 -2.41 6.26
N ARG A 40 4.20 -1.41 7.08
CA ARG A 40 4.48 -1.39 8.53
C ARG A 40 3.28 -1.93 9.33
N ASP A 41 3.52 -2.46 10.53
CA ASP A 41 2.46 -2.69 11.50
C ASP A 41 1.86 -1.34 11.92
N LEU A 42 0.64 -1.08 11.44
CA LEU A 42 -0.05 0.19 11.63
C LEU A 42 -0.43 0.45 13.09
N THR A 43 -0.60 -0.60 13.90
CA THR A 43 -1.02 -0.46 15.30
C THR A 43 0.07 0.14 16.18
N GLY A 44 1.34 -0.06 15.81
CA GLY A 44 2.50 0.48 16.50
C GLY A 44 2.90 1.91 16.09
N LEU A 45 2.23 2.50 15.10
CA LEU A 45 2.59 3.83 14.58
C LEU A 45 1.98 4.96 15.40
N SER A 46 2.65 6.11 15.42
CA SER A 46 2.03 7.37 15.85
C SER A 46 0.86 7.77 14.91
N ASP A 47 0.00 8.68 15.35
CA ASP A 47 -1.13 9.15 14.52
C ASP A 47 -0.68 9.93 13.28
N GLU A 48 0.49 10.57 13.32
CA GLU A 48 1.06 11.23 12.15
C GLU A 48 1.55 10.18 11.13
N GLU A 49 2.29 9.18 11.59
CA GLU A 49 2.78 8.09 10.74
C GLU A 49 1.63 7.27 10.16
N LEU A 50 0.60 6.95 10.95
CA LEU A 50 -0.58 6.24 10.50
C LEU A 50 -1.29 7.02 9.37
N ARG A 51 -1.52 8.32 9.56
CA ARG A 51 -2.10 9.17 8.51
C ARG A 51 -1.23 9.22 7.26
N ARG A 52 0.09 9.27 7.41
CA ARG A 52 1.02 9.26 6.27
C ARG A 52 0.93 7.95 5.49
N GLU A 53 0.95 6.81 6.19
CA GLU A 53 0.82 5.49 5.59
C GLU A 53 -0.49 5.32 4.82
N THR A 54 -1.62 5.78 5.36
CA THR A 54 -2.94 5.62 4.71
C THR A 54 -3.17 6.66 3.61
N ARG A 55 -2.89 7.94 3.86
CA ARG A 55 -3.16 9.04 2.94
C ARG A 55 -2.22 9.00 1.73
N ASP A 56 -0.92 8.92 1.96
CA ASP A 56 0.05 9.08 0.87
C ASP A 56 0.07 7.85 -0.04
N SER A 57 -0.19 6.65 0.51
CA SER A 57 -0.43 5.44 -0.29
C SER A 57 -1.65 5.61 -1.21
N ARG A 58 -2.75 6.13 -0.66
CA ARG A 58 -4.00 6.38 -1.41
C ARG A 58 -3.81 7.41 -2.51
N GLU A 59 -3.12 8.50 -2.24
CA GLU A 59 -2.82 9.55 -3.22
C GLU A 59 -1.91 9.05 -4.33
N LEU A 60 -0.82 8.35 -3.98
CA LEU A 60 0.11 7.80 -4.96
C LEU A 60 -0.58 6.80 -5.90
N ILE A 61 -1.48 5.95 -5.39
CA ILE A 61 -2.26 5.06 -6.25
C ILE A 61 -3.14 5.88 -7.19
N GLY A 62 -3.85 6.89 -6.68
CA GLY A 62 -4.69 7.78 -7.49
C GLY A 62 -3.91 8.48 -8.62
N ASP A 63 -2.71 8.98 -8.32
CA ASP A 63 -1.83 9.63 -9.30
C ASP A 63 -1.38 8.68 -10.41
N LEU A 64 -1.26 7.38 -10.11
CA LEU A 64 -0.83 6.37 -11.07
C LEU A 64 -1.99 5.80 -11.89
N THR A 65 -3.13 5.54 -11.25
CA THR A 65 -4.24 4.80 -11.87
C THR A 65 -5.33 5.72 -12.40
N GLY A 66 -5.34 7.00 -12.01
CA GLY A 66 -6.36 7.99 -12.38
C GLY A 66 -7.61 7.97 -11.50
N SER A 67 -7.67 7.06 -10.51
CA SER A 67 -8.78 6.97 -9.55
C SER A 67 -8.27 6.52 -8.19
N LEU A 68 -8.88 7.05 -7.14
CA LEU A 68 -8.51 6.70 -5.77
C LEU A 68 -8.92 5.24 -5.48
N PRO A 69 -8.09 4.47 -4.75
CA PRO A 69 -8.43 3.10 -4.38
C PRO A 69 -9.66 3.05 -3.46
N GLU A 70 -10.51 2.05 -3.67
CA GLU A 70 -11.65 1.75 -2.79
C GLU A 70 -11.27 0.72 -1.72
N GLY A 71 -10.50 -0.30 -2.10
CA GLY A 71 -10.00 -1.31 -1.17
C GLY A 71 -8.77 -0.88 -0.36
N PHE A 72 -8.74 -1.33 0.90
CA PHE A 72 -7.56 -1.29 1.76
C PHE A 72 -7.33 -2.68 2.38
N CYS A 73 -6.12 -3.21 2.28
CA CYS A 73 -5.68 -4.41 2.98
C CYS A 73 -4.72 -4.00 4.10
N TYR A 74 -4.86 -4.55 5.31
CA TYR A 74 -3.98 -4.22 6.43
C TYR A 74 -2.67 -5.01 6.37
N PRO A 75 -1.48 -4.38 6.41
CA PRO A 75 -0.22 -5.10 6.52
C PRO A 75 -0.25 -6.13 7.65
N TYR A 76 0.23 -7.34 7.36
CA TYR A 76 0.21 -8.48 8.29
C TYR A 76 -1.18 -8.92 8.77
N GLY A 77 -2.27 -8.34 8.26
CA GLY A 77 -3.64 -8.59 8.73
C GLY A 77 -3.94 -8.04 10.12
N ILE A 78 -3.10 -7.12 10.63
CA ILE A 78 -3.20 -6.57 11.98
C ILE A 78 -3.93 -5.22 11.93
N LEU A 79 -4.94 -5.06 12.79
CA LEU A 79 -5.69 -3.82 12.94
C LEU A 79 -6.20 -3.64 14.38
N ASP A 80 -6.41 -2.39 14.75
CA ASP A 80 -7.17 -1.99 15.94
C ASP A 80 -8.20 -0.92 15.56
N ARG A 81 -8.96 -0.42 16.55
CA ARG A 81 -9.99 0.61 16.31
C ARG A 81 -9.41 1.90 15.74
N ARG A 82 -8.19 2.27 16.12
CA ARG A 82 -7.55 3.51 15.66
C ARG A 82 -7.16 3.38 14.19
N VAL A 83 -6.60 2.23 13.82
CA VAL A 83 -6.24 1.88 12.44
C VAL A 83 -7.47 1.82 11.53
N THR A 84 -8.61 1.31 11.99
CA THR A 84 -9.83 1.27 11.15
C THR A 84 -10.54 2.62 10.98
N GLN A 85 -10.16 3.63 11.75
CA GLN A 85 -10.75 4.98 11.71
C GLN A 85 -9.85 6.02 11.03
N ALA A 86 -8.63 5.63 10.65
CA ALA A 86 -7.67 6.47 9.95
C ALA A 86 -7.93 6.53 8.44
#